data_AF-A0A1B8FHD1-F1
#
_entry.id   AF-A0A1B8FHD1-F1
#
_cell.length_a   1.000
_cell.length_b   1.000
_cell.length_c   1.000
_cell.angle_alpha   90.00
_cell.angle_beta   90.00
_cell.angle_gamma   90.00
#
_symmetry.space_group_name_H-M   'P 1'
#
loop_
_entity.id
_entity.type
_entity.pdbx_description
1 polymer ?
#
loop_
_entity_poly.entity_id
_entity_poly.type
_entity_poly.pdbx_seq_one_letter_code
_entity_poly.pdbx_strand_id
1 'polypeptide(L)'
;MANTHRLLSSPTKLYEYKSLETAEATGTMNPIRTLAPEPMNNTGPSWTPNPKKVEDARTWLWQVSTGVSRAEARCLDGDVLEVHGMVCGTVESVFTPDWVPEHISRLPALLQMLRDCKPVAKRLQDCNIDLVDELVRIVCNCFTKDRLPDEASAWNQQEVRKLLDATLGDGYLNGPIDINLWSRLKASNQGCSLIVSDNGLIGKVGAVREMARAGDMITTVLDRNSPLLLRPAGNDSYAIVTGAMIPGLCNVFILGQLPHPWKMQLVDQLGHPEPQPHYINLETGVTTREDPRLGSLPPDWVRVQGEWQTSQPIFVDHFQNVMTGQGPEAGCRFSEG
;
A
#
# COMPACT_ATOMS: atom_id res chain seq x y z
N MET A 1 51.94 -8.68 -20.06
CA MET A 1 51.29 -7.57 -19.31
C MET A 1 49.84 -7.55 -19.70
N ALA A 2 48.97 -8.05 -18.83
CA ALA A 2 47.52 -8.06 -19.05
C ALA A 2 46.94 -6.76 -18.49
N ASN A 3 46.35 -5.94 -19.37
CA ASN A 3 45.61 -4.75 -18.97
C ASN A 3 44.18 -5.13 -18.65
N THR A 4 43.86 -5.09 -17.35
CA THR A 4 42.51 -5.18 -16.81
C THR A 4 41.81 -3.84 -17.06
N HIS A 5 40.80 -3.81 -17.93
CA HIS A 5 39.91 -2.66 -18.04
C HIS A 5 38.82 -2.75 -16.96
N ARG A 6 38.89 -1.87 -15.96
CA ARG A 6 37.75 -1.59 -15.06
C ARG A 6 36.82 -0.61 -15.77
N LEU A 7 35.63 -1.08 -16.12
CA LEU A 7 34.53 -0.19 -16.51
C LEU A 7 33.89 0.37 -15.24
N LEU A 8 34.01 1.69 -15.05
CA LEU A 8 33.22 2.43 -14.08
C LEU A 8 31.80 2.55 -14.62
N SER A 9 30.92 1.61 -14.28
CA SER A 9 29.48 1.81 -14.45
C SER A 9 29.01 2.87 -13.46
N SER A 10 28.23 3.85 -13.91
CA SER A 10 27.58 4.81 -13.01
C SER A 10 26.80 4.07 -11.90
N PRO A 11 26.77 4.56 -10.65
CA PRO A 11 26.05 3.93 -9.55
C PRO A 11 24.59 3.56 -9.86
N THR A 12 23.93 4.35 -10.74
CA THR A 12 22.56 4.12 -11.21
C THR A 12 22.42 2.81 -11.98
N LYS A 13 23.24 2.58 -13.01
CA LYS A 13 23.22 1.34 -13.80
C LYS A 13 23.50 0.11 -12.94
N LEU A 14 24.44 0.21 -11.99
CA LEU A 14 24.75 -0.89 -11.08
C LEU A 14 23.56 -1.24 -10.17
N TYR A 15 22.72 -0.26 -9.81
CA TYR A 15 21.52 -0.48 -9.02
C TYR A 15 20.39 -1.06 -9.87
N GLU A 16 20.19 -0.56 -11.09
CA GLU A 16 19.24 -1.14 -12.07
C GLU A 16 19.55 -2.61 -12.34
N TYR A 17 20.83 -2.94 -12.63
CA TYR A 17 21.28 -4.32 -12.79
C TYR A 17 21.05 -5.16 -11.55
N LYS A 18 21.31 -4.63 -10.34
CA LYS A 18 21.05 -5.38 -9.10
C LYS A 18 19.57 -5.58 -8.82
N SER A 19 18.71 -4.60 -9.12
CA SER A 19 17.26 -4.73 -8.98
C SER A 19 16.70 -5.75 -9.97
N LEU A 20 17.19 -5.74 -11.22
CA LEU A 20 16.90 -6.76 -12.24
C LEU A 20 17.41 -8.13 -11.83
N GLU A 21 18.69 -8.27 -11.51
CA GLU A 21 19.29 -9.54 -11.04
C GLU A 21 18.54 -10.07 -9.81
N THR A 22 18.10 -9.20 -8.90
CA THR A 22 17.31 -9.63 -7.73
C THR A 22 15.92 -10.06 -8.15
N ALA A 23 15.23 -9.30 -9.01
CA ALA A 23 13.90 -9.66 -9.51
C ALA A 23 13.93 -10.97 -10.32
N GLU A 24 14.93 -11.16 -11.17
CA GLU A 24 15.16 -12.38 -11.95
C GLU A 24 15.59 -13.57 -11.07
N ALA A 25 16.49 -13.36 -10.11
CA ALA A 25 16.99 -14.44 -9.24
C ALA A 25 15.96 -14.86 -8.18
N THR A 26 15.12 -13.94 -7.71
CA THR A 26 14.13 -14.22 -6.65
C THR A 26 12.73 -14.42 -7.20
N GLY A 27 12.44 -13.94 -8.42
CA GLY A 27 11.08 -13.83 -8.94
C GLY A 27 10.24 -12.81 -8.18
N THR A 28 10.83 -11.91 -7.38
CA THR A 28 10.10 -10.99 -6.50
C THR A 28 10.20 -9.53 -6.95
N MET A 29 9.12 -8.78 -6.72
CA MET A 29 8.98 -7.34 -6.98
C MET A 29 9.39 -6.48 -5.78
N ASN A 30 9.82 -7.10 -4.69
CA ASN A 30 10.28 -6.43 -3.47
C ASN A 30 11.32 -5.32 -3.66
N PRO A 31 12.24 -5.34 -4.64
CA PRO A 31 13.17 -4.24 -4.87
C PRO A 31 12.50 -2.91 -5.28
N ILE A 32 11.27 -2.94 -5.82
CA ILE A 32 10.52 -1.73 -6.23
C ILE A 32 9.87 -1.03 -5.01
N ARG A 33 10.07 -1.55 -3.80
CA ARG A 33 9.45 -1.05 -2.57
C ARG A 33 9.92 0.30 -2.09
N THR A 34 11.19 0.62 -2.26
CA THR A 34 11.84 1.61 -1.38
C THR A 34 11.76 3.03 -1.89
N LEU A 35 11.15 3.28 -3.05
CA LEU A 35 11.26 4.58 -3.70
C LEU A 35 10.01 4.91 -4.51
N ALA A 36 9.50 6.14 -4.32
CA ALA A 36 8.66 6.75 -5.33
C ALA A 36 9.45 6.75 -6.65
N PRO A 37 8.89 6.24 -7.76
CA PRO A 37 9.51 6.37 -9.07
C PRO A 37 9.48 7.86 -9.47
N GLU A 38 10.51 8.59 -9.06
CA GLU A 38 10.84 9.91 -9.57
C GLU A 38 11.92 9.74 -10.64
N PRO A 39 11.66 10.05 -11.91
CA PRO A 39 12.74 10.10 -12.89
C PRO A 39 13.69 11.26 -12.55
N MET A 40 14.97 10.94 -12.30
CA MET A 40 16.04 11.83 -12.76
C MET A 40 16.03 11.85 -14.30
N ASN A 41 16.98 12.51 -14.95
CA ASN A 41 17.34 12.19 -16.34
C ASN A 41 17.90 10.74 -16.46
N ASN A 42 17.23 9.76 -15.84
CA ASN A 42 17.45 8.34 -16.04
C ASN A 42 16.83 8.04 -17.40
N THR A 43 17.68 7.69 -18.35
CA THR A 43 17.29 7.01 -19.59
C THR A 43 16.84 5.56 -19.32
N GLY A 44 16.43 5.24 -18.09
CA GLY A 44 16.11 3.91 -17.62
C GLY A 44 14.61 3.73 -17.40
N PRO A 45 14.15 2.48 -17.20
CA PRO A 45 12.74 2.16 -17.06
C PRO A 45 12.02 2.92 -15.94
N SER A 46 10.73 3.24 -16.10
CA SER A 46 9.93 3.95 -15.08
C SER A 46 9.79 3.21 -13.74
N TRP A 47 10.06 1.91 -13.72
CA TRP A 47 10.01 1.07 -12.53
C TRP A 47 11.33 1.03 -11.75
N THR A 48 12.41 1.65 -12.25
CA THR A 48 13.69 1.66 -11.53
C THR A 48 13.66 2.65 -10.36
N PRO A 49 13.98 2.21 -9.13
CA PRO A 49 14.03 3.08 -7.96
C PRO A 49 15.06 4.23 -8.12
N ASN A 50 14.75 5.43 -7.62
CA ASN A 50 15.73 6.54 -7.52
C ASN A 50 16.54 6.52 -6.20
N PRO A 51 17.77 6.00 -6.14
CA PRO A 51 18.52 5.79 -4.89
C PRO A 51 18.84 7.08 -4.10
N LYS A 52 18.62 8.28 -4.66
CA LYS A 52 18.88 9.56 -3.99
C LYS A 52 17.74 10.06 -3.09
N LYS A 53 16.56 9.44 -3.12
CA LYS A 53 15.36 9.92 -2.40
C LYS A 53 14.62 8.80 -1.65
N VAL A 54 15.38 7.91 -0.99
CA VAL A 54 14.88 6.69 -0.28
C VAL A 54 13.92 7.00 0.89
N GLU A 55 13.86 8.25 1.33
CA GLU A 55 13.15 8.64 2.56
C GLU A 55 11.61 8.61 2.45
N ASP A 56 11.01 8.76 1.26
CA ASP A 56 9.54 8.91 1.10
C ASP A 56 8.75 7.59 1.08
N ALA A 57 9.41 6.43 0.97
CA ALA A 57 8.74 5.15 0.81
C ALA A 57 8.16 4.53 2.10
N ARG A 58 8.57 5.03 3.28
CA ARG A 58 8.01 4.58 4.56
C ARG A 58 6.51 4.84 4.67
N THR A 59 6.01 5.84 3.96
CA THR A 59 4.61 6.30 3.97
C THR A 59 3.63 5.22 3.51
N TRP A 60 4.09 4.19 2.80
CA TRP A 60 3.25 3.19 2.15
C TRP A 60 3.40 1.76 2.70
N LEU A 61 4.24 1.56 3.71
CA LEU A 61 4.60 0.22 4.23
C LEU A 61 3.42 -0.55 4.83
N TRP A 62 2.43 0.17 5.35
CA TRP A 62 1.35 -0.39 6.17
C TRP A 62 0.16 -0.91 5.37
N GLN A 63 0.25 -0.87 4.03
CA GLN A 63 -0.76 -1.44 3.15
C GLN A 63 -0.45 -2.92 2.88
N VAL A 64 -1.48 -3.76 2.87
CA VAL A 64 -1.35 -5.19 2.53
C VAL A 64 -2.32 -5.48 1.39
N SER A 65 -2.09 -4.93 0.20
CA SER A 65 -3.08 -5.02 -0.90
C SER A 65 -3.21 -6.42 -1.51
N THR A 66 -2.16 -7.23 -1.51
CA THR A 66 -2.14 -8.57 -2.15
C THR A 66 -1.93 -9.72 -1.18
N GLY A 67 -1.91 -9.45 0.13
CA GLY A 67 -1.61 -10.47 1.13
C GLY A 67 -0.18 -10.99 0.99
N VAL A 68 -0.01 -12.29 1.25
CA VAL A 68 1.28 -12.99 1.18
C VAL A 68 1.55 -13.58 -0.21
N SER A 69 0.96 -13.01 -1.27
CA SER A 69 1.11 -13.52 -2.64
C SER A 69 2.47 -13.24 -3.22
N ARG A 70 3.19 -14.32 -3.56
CA ARG A 70 4.35 -14.24 -4.44
C ARG A 70 3.87 -13.82 -5.82
N ALA A 71 4.56 -12.87 -6.43
CA ALA A 71 4.38 -12.52 -7.82
C ALA A 71 5.20 -13.49 -8.67
N GLU A 72 4.72 -13.74 -9.88
CA GLU A 72 5.61 -14.07 -10.98
C GLU A 72 5.89 -12.77 -11.72
N ALA A 73 7.16 -12.37 -11.75
CA ALA A 73 7.63 -11.26 -12.58
C ALA A 73 8.61 -11.82 -13.60
N ARG A 74 8.50 -11.38 -14.85
CA ARG A 74 9.41 -11.77 -15.93
C ARG A 74 9.99 -10.53 -16.55
N CYS A 75 11.32 -10.44 -16.61
CA CYS A 75 11.96 -9.44 -17.43
C CYS A 75 11.82 -9.88 -18.90
N LEU A 76 11.24 -9.02 -19.72
CA LEU A 76 11.24 -9.20 -21.17
C LEU A 76 12.48 -8.50 -21.76
N ASP A 77 12.74 -8.70 -23.06
CA ASP A 77 13.87 -8.06 -23.74
C ASP A 77 13.89 -6.53 -23.49
N GLY A 78 14.93 -6.02 -22.82
CA GLY A 78 15.16 -4.59 -22.60
C GLY A 78 14.68 -4.06 -21.24
N ASP A 79 13.89 -2.98 -21.26
CA ASP A 79 13.48 -2.15 -20.11
C ASP A 79 12.05 -2.46 -19.61
N VAL A 80 11.50 -3.63 -19.98
CA VAL A 80 10.09 -3.99 -19.73
C VAL A 80 9.99 -5.14 -18.74
N LEU A 81 9.15 -4.93 -17.73
CA LEU A 81 8.86 -5.91 -16.69
C LEU A 81 7.41 -6.37 -16.80
N GLU A 82 7.21 -7.64 -17.10
CA GLU A 82 5.90 -8.29 -17.09
C GLU A 82 5.55 -8.71 -15.67
N VAL A 83 4.36 -8.31 -15.20
CA VAL A 83 3.87 -8.55 -13.84
C VAL A 83 2.38 -8.87 -13.85
N HIS A 84 1.94 -9.63 -12.85
CA HIS A 84 0.51 -9.88 -12.63
C HIS A 84 -0.09 -8.85 -11.65
N GLY A 85 -1.28 -8.36 -11.98
CA GLY A 85 -2.00 -7.42 -11.13
C GLY A 85 -3.46 -7.27 -11.54
N MET A 86 -4.17 -6.44 -10.79
CA MET A 86 -5.57 -6.12 -11.02
C MET A 86 -5.77 -4.62 -11.13
N VAL A 87 -6.59 -4.19 -12.09
CA VAL A 87 -7.05 -2.81 -12.19
C VAL A 87 -8.20 -2.60 -11.21
N CYS A 88 -8.01 -1.69 -10.27
CA CYS A 88 -8.94 -1.40 -9.19
C CYS A 88 -9.85 -0.20 -9.48
N GLY A 89 -9.51 0.62 -10.48
CA GLY A 89 -10.28 1.79 -10.91
C GLY A 89 -9.43 2.73 -11.76
N THR A 90 -10.03 3.83 -12.20
CA THR A 90 -9.34 4.91 -12.93
C THR A 90 -9.43 6.20 -12.14
N VAL A 91 -8.35 6.97 -12.04
CA VAL A 91 -8.36 8.31 -11.43
C VAL A 91 -9.32 9.19 -12.22
N GLU A 92 -10.33 9.73 -11.56
CA GLU A 92 -11.29 10.68 -12.13
C GLU A 92 -10.93 12.12 -11.75
N SER A 93 -10.50 12.33 -10.51
CA SER A 93 -10.16 13.66 -9.99
C SER A 93 -8.89 13.63 -9.17
N VAL A 94 -8.11 14.70 -9.28
CA VAL A 94 -6.89 14.93 -8.49
C VAL A 94 -7.01 16.30 -7.84
N PHE A 95 -6.92 16.31 -6.52
CA PHE A 95 -6.87 17.53 -5.73
C PHE A 95 -5.40 17.86 -5.50
N THR A 96 -5.02 19.07 -5.87
CA THR A 96 -3.63 19.56 -5.92
C THR A 96 -2.83 19.20 -4.66
N PRO A 97 -1.49 19.19 -4.75
CA PRO A 97 -0.65 19.12 -3.56
C PRO A 97 -1.11 20.17 -2.54
N ASP A 98 -1.11 19.77 -1.25
CA ASP A 98 -1.66 20.53 -0.12
C ASP A 98 -3.19 20.52 0.00
N TRP A 99 -3.80 19.39 -0.38
CA TRP A 99 -5.24 19.14 -0.17
C TRP A 99 -5.65 19.20 1.30
N VAL A 100 -4.74 18.94 2.24
CA VAL A 100 -4.96 19.14 3.67
C VAL A 100 -4.98 20.64 3.94
N PRO A 101 -6.11 21.22 4.35
CA PRO A 101 -6.22 22.68 4.43
C PRO A 101 -5.26 23.30 5.45
N GLU A 102 -4.78 24.51 5.16
CA GLU A 102 -3.93 25.28 6.09
C GLU A 102 -4.60 25.43 7.46
N HIS A 103 -5.88 25.79 7.44
CA HIS A 103 -6.71 25.95 8.62
C HIS A 103 -7.78 24.87 8.66
N ILE A 104 -7.87 24.20 9.80
CA ILE A 104 -8.82 23.11 10.03
C ILE A 104 -10.28 23.52 9.79
N SER A 105 -10.61 24.82 9.90
CA SER A 105 -11.93 25.38 9.58
C SER A 105 -12.38 25.19 8.13
N ARG A 106 -11.46 24.87 7.21
CA ARG A 106 -11.77 24.57 5.80
C ARG A 106 -12.07 23.09 5.55
N LEU A 107 -11.86 22.23 6.55
CA LEU A 107 -12.12 20.79 6.45
C LEU A 107 -13.58 20.45 6.12
N PRO A 108 -14.61 21.14 6.66
CA PRO A 108 -16.01 20.89 6.29
C PRO A 108 -16.26 21.10 4.79
N ALA A 109 -15.63 22.09 4.16
CA ALA A 109 -15.76 22.34 2.73
C ALA A 109 -15.15 21.21 1.88
N LEU A 110 -13.98 20.69 2.29
CA LEU A 110 -13.36 19.52 1.66
C LEU A 110 -14.28 18.28 1.77
N LEU A 111 -14.81 18.02 2.97
CA LEU A 111 -15.68 16.89 3.21
C LEU A 111 -16.99 17.00 2.42
N GLN A 112 -17.58 18.19 2.35
CA GLN A 112 -18.78 18.44 1.54
C GLN A 112 -18.49 18.19 0.05
N MET A 113 -17.38 18.72 -0.47
CA MET A 113 -16.97 18.49 -1.85
C MET A 113 -16.77 16.99 -2.16
N LEU A 114 -16.18 16.22 -1.24
CA LEU A 114 -16.04 14.77 -1.40
C LEU A 114 -17.40 14.05 -1.35
N ARG A 115 -18.34 14.48 -0.49
CA ARG A 115 -19.71 13.95 -0.46
C ARG A 115 -20.48 14.25 -1.73
N ASP A 116 -20.25 15.40 -2.35
CA ASP A 116 -20.93 15.81 -3.58
C ASP A 116 -20.35 15.12 -4.83
N CYS A 117 -19.17 14.50 -4.71
CA CYS A 117 -18.58 13.69 -5.76
C CYS A 117 -19.39 12.39 -5.96
N LYS A 118 -20.09 12.26 -7.09
CA LYS A 118 -21.03 11.16 -7.35
C LYS A 118 -20.44 9.75 -7.14
N PRO A 119 -19.25 9.41 -7.67
CA PRO A 119 -18.63 8.10 -7.41
C PRO A 119 -18.42 7.84 -5.92
N VAL A 120 -17.93 8.84 -5.18
CA VAL A 120 -17.68 8.75 -3.75
C VAL A 120 -18.99 8.54 -3.00
N ALA A 121 -20.00 9.38 -3.23
CA ALA A 121 -21.31 9.27 -2.60
C ALA A 121 -21.92 7.88 -2.78
N LYS A 122 -21.87 7.37 -4.03
CA LYS A 122 -22.36 6.03 -4.36
C LYS A 122 -21.59 4.95 -3.59
N ARG A 123 -20.25 5.02 -3.55
CA ARG A 123 -19.44 4.03 -2.83
C ARG A 123 -19.70 4.05 -1.32
N LEU A 124 -19.78 5.23 -0.71
CA LEU A 124 -20.06 5.38 0.71
C LEU A 124 -21.40 4.71 1.06
N GLN A 125 -22.42 4.87 0.21
CA GLN A 125 -23.71 4.22 0.35
C GLN A 125 -23.62 2.70 0.13
N ASP A 126 -23.10 2.25 -1.01
CA ASP A 126 -23.06 0.83 -1.41
C ASP A 126 -22.25 -0.03 -0.44
N CYS A 127 -21.19 0.54 0.15
CA CYS A 127 -20.29 -0.16 1.07
C CYS A 127 -20.55 0.17 2.55
N ASN A 128 -21.54 1.01 2.87
CA ASN A 128 -21.81 1.50 4.23
C ASN A 128 -20.55 2.04 4.93
N ILE A 129 -19.80 2.90 4.22
CA ILE A 129 -18.55 3.50 4.71
C ILE A 129 -18.84 4.92 5.23
N ASP A 130 -18.33 5.22 6.41
CA ASP A 130 -18.31 6.59 6.92
C ASP A 130 -17.14 7.39 6.31
N LEU A 131 -17.44 8.53 5.68
CA LEU A 131 -16.43 9.35 5.02
C LEU A 131 -15.37 9.86 5.99
N VAL A 132 -15.74 10.16 7.24
CA VAL A 132 -14.78 10.65 8.24
C VAL A 132 -13.81 9.54 8.58
N ASP A 133 -14.26 8.30 8.79
CA ASP A 133 -13.37 7.15 9.01
C ASP A 133 -12.41 6.93 7.83
N GLU A 134 -12.92 7.00 6.60
CA GLU A 134 -12.06 6.86 5.42
C GLU A 134 -11.00 7.98 5.38
N LEU A 135 -11.39 9.22 5.70
CA LEU A 135 -10.45 10.34 5.77
C LEU A 135 -9.44 10.20 6.90
N VAL A 136 -9.83 9.70 8.08
CA VAL A 136 -8.91 9.39 9.18
C VAL A 136 -7.85 8.41 8.70
N ARG A 137 -8.25 7.34 8.01
CA ARG A 137 -7.31 6.35 7.45
C ARG A 137 -6.38 6.99 6.42
N ILE A 138 -6.86 7.93 5.62
CA ILE A 138 -6.04 8.66 4.64
C ILE A 138 -5.00 9.57 5.32
N VAL A 139 -5.43 10.44 6.24
CA VAL A 139 -4.50 11.39 6.89
C VAL A 139 -3.49 10.67 7.79
N CYS A 140 -3.86 9.51 8.33
CA CYS A 140 -2.98 8.68 9.14
C CYS A 140 -2.15 7.68 8.32
N ASN A 141 -2.25 7.62 6.98
CA ASN A 141 -1.56 6.60 6.16
C ASN A 141 -1.90 5.15 6.55
N CYS A 142 -3.10 4.90 7.06
CA CYS A 142 -3.49 3.64 7.74
C CYS A 142 -2.57 3.25 8.91
N PHE A 143 -1.72 4.15 9.41
CA PHE A 143 -0.80 3.95 10.53
C PHE A 143 -1.49 4.25 11.86
N THR A 144 -2.50 3.47 12.19
CA THR A 144 -3.43 3.72 13.30
C THR A 144 -3.35 2.60 14.33
N LYS A 145 -3.62 2.92 15.61
CA LYS A 145 -3.57 1.98 16.74
C LYS A 145 -4.50 0.78 16.59
N ASP A 146 -5.60 0.94 15.88
CA ASP A 146 -6.54 -0.13 15.61
C ASP A 146 -5.98 -1.16 14.62
N ARG A 147 -5.01 -0.75 13.79
CA ARG A 147 -4.29 -1.60 12.83
C ARG A 147 -2.93 -2.06 13.39
N LEU A 148 -2.20 -1.19 14.07
CA LEU A 148 -0.88 -1.46 14.67
C LEU A 148 -0.96 -1.21 16.18
N PRO A 149 -1.52 -2.16 16.95
CA PRO A 149 -1.75 -1.97 18.38
C PRO A 149 -0.45 -1.77 19.17
N ASP A 150 0.62 -2.48 18.77
CA ASP A 150 1.90 -2.49 19.49
C ASP A 150 2.81 -1.30 19.15
N GLU A 151 2.56 -0.62 18.02
CA GLU A 151 3.40 0.47 17.54
C GLU A 151 3.12 1.76 18.32
N ALA A 152 4.02 2.13 19.22
CA ALA A 152 3.90 3.29 20.11
C ALA A 152 3.57 4.59 19.36
N SER A 153 4.15 4.78 18.16
CA SER A 153 3.98 5.99 17.36
C SER A 153 2.71 6.03 16.50
N ALA A 154 1.94 4.93 16.44
CA ALA A 154 0.72 4.86 15.65
C ALA A 154 -0.36 5.84 16.15
N TRP A 155 -1.12 6.39 15.20
CA TRP A 155 -2.15 7.38 15.49
C TRP A 155 -3.33 6.76 16.23
N ASN A 156 -3.83 7.44 17.27
CA ASN A 156 -5.09 7.07 17.89
C ASN A 156 -6.25 7.49 16.96
N GLN A 157 -6.87 6.51 16.28
CA GLN A 157 -7.96 6.75 15.33
C GLN A 157 -9.10 7.55 15.97
N GLN A 158 -9.44 7.29 17.23
CA GLN A 158 -10.56 7.96 17.90
C GLN A 158 -10.25 9.43 18.21
N GLU A 159 -9.01 9.77 18.54
CA GLU A 159 -8.60 11.17 18.75
C GLU A 159 -8.63 11.95 17.44
N VAL A 160 -8.11 11.36 16.36
CA VAL A 160 -8.15 11.98 15.03
C VAL A 160 -9.60 12.10 14.56
N ARG A 161 -10.44 11.07 14.73
CA ARG A 161 -11.87 11.14 14.40
C ARG A 161 -12.57 12.26 15.17
N LYS A 162 -12.39 12.35 16.49
CA LYS A 162 -12.96 13.43 17.32
C LYS A 162 -12.51 14.80 16.84
N LEU A 163 -11.24 14.95 16.43
CA LEU A 163 -10.73 16.20 15.86
C LEU A 163 -11.47 16.58 14.56
N LEU A 164 -11.68 15.63 13.65
CA LEU A 164 -12.44 15.88 12.42
C LEU A 164 -13.92 16.14 12.71
N ASP A 165 -14.56 15.36 13.58
CA ASP A 165 -15.97 15.54 13.98
C ASP A 165 -16.21 16.90 14.65
N ALA A 166 -15.28 17.35 15.50
CA ALA A 166 -15.34 18.67 16.15
C ALA A 166 -15.40 19.82 15.13
N THR A 167 -14.83 19.63 13.93
CA THR A 167 -14.86 20.65 12.88
C THR A 167 -16.16 20.65 12.09
N LEU A 168 -16.90 19.54 12.12
CA LEU A 168 -18.16 19.36 11.41
C LEU A 168 -19.40 19.79 12.20
N GLY A 169 -19.31 19.87 13.53
CA GLY A 169 -20.43 20.27 14.39
C GLY A 169 -20.76 21.76 14.32
N ASP A 170 -22.03 22.10 14.59
CA ASP A 170 -22.62 23.46 14.60
C ASP A 170 -22.12 24.38 15.74
N GLY A 171 -20.83 24.35 16.08
CA GLY A 171 -20.20 25.34 16.97
C GLY A 171 -20.37 25.10 18.47
N TYR A 172 -21.11 24.07 18.91
CA TYR A 172 -21.08 23.62 20.31
C TYR A 172 -19.99 22.55 20.51
N LEU A 173 -18.75 23.01 20.45
CA LEU A 173 -17.58 22.21 20.82
C LEU A 173 -17.68 21.85 22.31
N ASN A 174 -17.78 20.56 22.64
CA ASN A 174 -17.60 20.10 24.03
C ASN A 174 -16.11 20.04 24.45
N GLY A 175 -15.18 20.56 23.63
CA GLY A 175 -13.76 20.65 23.97
C GLY A 175 -12.94 21.48 22.97
N PRO A 176 -11.77 22.00 23.38
CA PRO A 176 -10.88 22.76 22.51
C PRO A 176 -10.34 21.88 21.36
N ILE A 177 -10.25 22.44 20.16
CA ILE A 177 -9.58 21.81 19.01
C ILE A 177 -8.11 21.60 19.34
N ASP A 178 -7.61 20.37 19.22
CA ASP A 178 -6.18 20.07 19.39
C ASP A 178 -5.38 20.53 18.15
N ILE A 179 -4.93 21.78 18.20
CA ILE A 179 -4.14 22.43 17.14
C ILE A 179 -2.80 21.71 16.93
N ASN A 180 -2.22 21.12 17.97
CA ASN A 180 -0.95 20.40 17.86
C ASN A 180 -1.15 19.10 17.08
N LEU A 181 -2.23 18.36 17.35
CA LEU A 181 -2.60 17.17 16.58
C LEU A 181 -2.83 17.51 15.10
N TRP A 182 -3.60 18.56 14.82
CA TRP A 182 -3.82 19.02 13.44
C TRP A 182 -2.52 19.38 12.72
N SER A 183 -1.64 20.13 13.39
CA SER A 183 -0.35 20.56 12.81
C SER A 183 0.53 19.36 12.44
N ARG A 184 0.56 18.33 13.28
CA ARG A 184 1.30 17.09 13.01
C ARG A 184 0.67 16.28 11.86
N LEU A 185 -0.66 16.19 11.79
CA LEU A 185 -1.36 15.53 10.67
C LEU A 185 -1.12 16.27 9.36
N LYS A 186 -1.13 17.60 9.37
CA LYS A 186 -0.80 18.39 8.20
C LYS A 186 0.64 18.13 7.73
N ALA A 187 1.60 18.19 8.65
CA ALA A 187 3.00 17.91 8.35
C ALA A 187 3.21 16.51 7.75
N SER A 188 2.52 15.47 8.26
CA SER A 188 2.63 14.10 7.74
C SER A 188 1.96 13.89 6.37
N ASN A 189 1.21 14.88 5.87
CA ASN A 189 0.53 14.85 4.58
C ASN A 189 1.04 15.92 3.61
N GLN A 190 2.07 16.67 4.00
CA GLN A 190 2.66 17.71 3.17
C GLN A 190 3.20 17.11 1.86
N GLY A 191 3.00 17.83 0.76
CA GLY A 191 3.46 17.37 -0.55
C GLY A 191 2.72 16.14 -1.06
N CYS A 192 1.57 15.77 -0.50
CA CYS A 192 0.71 14.75 -1.07
C CYS A 192 -0.47 15.38 -1.81
N SER A 193 -1.00 14.68 -2.82
CA SER A 193 -2.25 15.00 -3.51
C SER A 193 -3.33 13.98 -3.12
N LEU A 194 -4.58 14.41 -3.04
CA LEU A 194 -5.73 13.51 -2.88
C LEU A 194 -6.21 13.08 -4.28
N ILE A 195 -6.56 11.82 -4.43
CA ILE A 195 -7.13 11.28 -5.67
C ILE A 195 -8.50 10.67 -5.38
N VAL A 196 -9.40 10.77 -6.36
CA VAL A 196 -10.69 10.09 -6.37
C VAL A 196 -10.82 9.32 -7.67
N SER A 197 -11.27 8.07 -7.59
CA SER A 197 -11.50 7.21 -8.75
C SER A 197 -12.93 7.28 -9.28
N ASP A 198 -13.10 6.78 -10.50
CA ASP A 198 -14.36 6.52 -11.20
C ASP A 198 -15.36 5.63 -10.44
N ASN A 199 -14.86 4.81 -9.51
CA ASN A 199 -15.67 3.95 -8.63
C ASN A 199 -15.67 4.41 -7.16
N GLY A 200 -15.27 5.66 -6.90
CA GLY A 200 -15.39 6.31 -5.60
C GLY A 200 -14.34 5.95 -4.57
N LEU A 201 -13.28 5.23 -4.94
CA LEU A 201 -12.11 5.06 -4.08
C LEU A 201 -11.48 6.44 -3.84
N ILE A 202 -11.14 6.71 -2.58
CA ILE A 202 -10.42 7.91 -2.19
C ILE A 202 -9.03 7.48 -1.75
N GLY A 203 -8.00 8.18 -2.20
CA GLY A 203 -6.65 7.88 -1.81
C GLY A 203 -5.75 9.08 -1.86
N LYS A 204 -4.48 8.82 -1.56
CA LYS A 204 -3.42 9.81 -1.52
C LYS A 204 -2.23 9.31 -2.33
N VAL A 205 -1.60 10.23 -3.04
CA VAL A 205 -0.35 10.00 -3.77
C VAL A 205 0.68 11.04 -3.36
N GLY A 206 1.96 10.66 -3.36
CA GLY A 206 3.05 11.60 -3.10
C GLY A 206 3.22 12.58 -4.27
N ALA A 207 3.81 13.75 -4.00
CA ALA A 207 4.25 14.67 -5.04
C ALA A 207 5.42 14.05 -5.80
N VAL A 208 5.15 13.70 -7.05
CA VAL A 208 6.14 13.32 -8.05
C VAL A 208 6.06 14.27 -9.24
N ARG A 209 7.16 14.38 -9.99
CA ARG A 209 7.28 15.19 -11.21
C ARG A 209 6.21 14.81 -12.25
N GLU A 210 5.93 13.52 -12.41
CA GLU A 210 4.72 13.09 -13.11
C GLU A 210 3.54 13.10 -12.15
N MET A 211 2.84 14.24 -12.13
CA MET A 211 1.63 14.35 -11.33
C MET A 211 0.60 13.32 -11.80
N ALA A 212 -0.03 12.66 -10.82
CA ALA A 212 -1.24 11.91 -11.04
C ALA A 212 -2.25 12.80 -11.78
N ARG A 213 -2.98 12.23 -12.73
CA ARG A 213 -4.00 12.93 -13.49
C ARG A 213 -5.19 12.03 -13.78
N ALA A 214 -6.29 12.64 -14.20
CA ALA A 214 -7.45 11.90 -14.67
C ALA A 214 -7.06 10.94 -15.81
N GLY A 215 -7.55 9.71 -15.75
CA GLY A 215 -7.22 8.63 -16.68
C GLY A 215 -6.06 7.72 -16.26
N ASP A 216 -5.29 8.07 -15.22
CA ASP A 216 -4.30 7.14 -14.66
C ASP A 216 -5.00 5.96 -13.99
N MET A 217 -4.49 4.75 -14.18
CA MET A 217 -5.10 3.52 -13.69
C MET A 217 -4.61 3.21 -12.28
N ILE A 218 -5.55 2.99 -11.35
CA ILE A 218 -5.24 2.47 -10.02
C ILE A 218 -5.13 0.97 -10.13
N THR A 219 -3.98 0.43 -9.76
CA THR A 219 -3.69 -1.00 -9.88
C THR A 219 -3.10 -1.56 -8.60
N THR A 220 -3.34 -2.84 -8.38
CA THR A 220 -2.65 -3.62 -7.35
C THR A 220 -1.86 -4.70 -8.06
N VAL A 221 -0.53 -4.69 -7.87
CA VAL A 221 0.39 -5.68 -8.46
C VAL A 221 0.70 -6.73 -7.40
N LEU A 222 0.73 -8.01 -7.77
CA LEU A 222 1.13 -9.10 -6.86
C LEU A 222 2.52 -8.83 -6.29
N ASP A 223 2.79 -9.32 -5.07
CA ASP A 223 4.02 -9.05 -4.31
C ASP A 223 4.30 -7.56 -4.01
N ARG A 224 3.31 -6.68 -4.25
CA ARG A 224 3.36 -5.29 -3.86
C ARG A 224 2.29 -4.95 -2.83
N ASN A 225 2.77 -4.42 -1.71
CA ASN A 225 1.97 -4.02 -0.57
C ASN A 225 1.02 -2.84 -0.83
N SER A 226 1.43 -1.92 -1.69
CA SER A 226 0.71 -0.67 -1.99
C SER A 226 0.25 -0.62 -3.44
N PRO A 227 -0.92 -0.02 -3.71
CA PRO A 227 -1.37 0.25 -5.07
C PRO A 227 -0.40 1.13 -5.86
N LEU A 228 -0.46 1.01 -7.18
CA LEU A 228 0.26 1.81 -8.14
C LEU A 228 -0.70 2.60 -9.01
N LEU A 229 -0.29 3.82 -9.37
CA LEU A 229 -0.83 4.50 -10.54
C LEU A 229 -0.01 4.14 -11.77
N LEU A 230 -0.69 3.58 -12.77
CA LEU A 230 -0.12 3.24 -14.07
C LEU A 230 -0.73 4.14 -15.15
N ARG A 231 0.08 4.52 -16.12
CA ARG A 231 -0.35 5.32 -17.27
C ARG A 231 -0.11 4.54 -18.56
N PRO A 232 -1.13 4.36 -19.41
CA PRO A 232 -0.93 3.71 -20.70
C PRO A 232 0.14 4.43 -21.53
N ALA A 233 1.10 3.66 -22.06
CA ALA A 233 2.18 4.13 -22.91
C ALA A 233 2.08 3.60 -24.36
N GLY A 234 1.02 2.82 -24.67
CA GLY A 234 0.77 2.19 -25.97
C GLY A 234 1.26 0.74 -26.03
N ASN A 235 0.82 -0.04 -27.03
CA ASN A 235 1.20 -1.46 -27.21
C ASN A 235 1.08 -2.30 -25.92
N ASP A 236 -0.01 -2.15 -25.18
CA ASP A 236 -0.25 -2.83 -23.89
C ASP A 236 0.85 -2.61 -22.83
N SER A 237 1.66 -1.55 -22.99
CA SER A 237 2.67 -1.13 -22.04
C SER A 237 2.18 0.02 -21.18
N TYR A 238 2.72 0.09 -19.96
CA TYR A 238 2.32 1.05 -18.95
C TYR A 238 3.56 1.67 -18.30
N ALA A 239 3.54 2.98 -18.09
CA ALA A 239 4.51 3.68 -17.27
C ALA A 239 4.02 3.74 -15.82
N ILE A 240 4.92 3.51 -14.86
CA ILE A 240 4.61 3.74 -13.46
C ILE A 240 4.62 5.25 -13.20
N VAL A 241 3.49 5.78 -12.74
CA VAL A 241 3.37 7.19 -12.35
C VAL A 241 3.85 7.36 -10.92
N THR A 242 3.25 6.62 -9.97
CA THR A 242 3.59 6.71 -8.54
C THR A 242 2.95 5.59 -7.72
N GLY A 243 3.42 5.41 -6.49
CA GLY A 243 2.69 4.63 -5.48
C GLY A 243 1.51 5.41 -4.92
N ALA A 244 0.46 4.70 -4.54
CA ALA A 244 -0.73 5.27 -3.93
C ALA A 244 -1.02 4.64 -2.58
N MET A 245 -1.75 5.36 -1.73
CA MET A 245 -2.43 4.80 -0.56
C MET A 245 -3.91 5.02 -0.67
N ILE A 246 -4.64 3.91 -0.65
CA ILE A 246 -6.09 3.88 -0.82
C ILE A 246 -6.60 2.94 0.27
N PRO A 247 -7.23 3.45 1.35
CA PRO A 247 -7.63 2.60 2.48
C PRO A 247 -8.54 1.45 2.09
N GLY A 248 -9.42 1.67 1.10
CA GLY A 248 -10.25 0.63 0.49
C GLY A 248 -9.49 -0.54 -0.15
N LEU A 249 -8.19 -0.39 -0.42
CA LEU A 249 -7.31 -1.41 -0.99
C LEU A 249 -6.32 -2.00 0.04
N CYS A 250 -6.39 -1.62 1.32
CA CYS A 250 -5.37 -1.95 2.33
C CYS A 250 -5.46 -3.36 2.97
N ASN A 251 -6.47 -4.19 2.67
CA ASN A 251 -6.74 -5.44 3.41
C ASN A 251 -6.92 -6.68 2.50
N VAL A 252 -5.91 -6.98 1.69
CA VAL A 252 -5.92 -8.05 0.67
C VAL A 252 -7.13 -7.89 -0.24
N PHE A 253 -7.16 -6.79 -0.98
CA PHE A 253 -8.32 -6.37 -1.77
C PHE A 253 -8.73 -7.40 -2.83
N ILE A 254 -7.77 -8.18 -3.34
CA ILE A 254 -8.02 -9.20 -4.35
C ILE A 254 -9.00 -10.30 -3.88
N LEU A 255 -9.19 -10.46 -2.57
CA LEU A 255 -10.15 -11.39 -1.97
C LEU A 255 -11.50 -10.77 -1.62
N GLY A 256 -11.73 -9.52 -2.02
CA GLY A 256 -12.91 -8.76 -1.63
C GLY A 256 -12.85 -8.24 -0.19
N GLN A 257 -13.99 -7.87 0.37
CA GLN A 257 -14.06 -7.35 1.74
C GLN A 257 -13.88 -8.45 2.77
N LEU A 258 -13.24 -8.12 3.89
CA LEU A 258 -13.12 -9.04 5.02
C LEU A 258 -14.52 -9.22 5.67
N PRO A 259 -14.97 -10.45 5.93
CA PRO A 259 -16.31 -10.68 6.48
C PRO A 259 -16.40 -10.18 7.93
N HIS A 260 -17.50 -9.53 8.30
CA HIS A 260 -17.81 -9.25 9.71
C HIS A 260 -17.88 -10.57 10.51
N PRO A 261 -17.36 -10.66 11.75
CA PRO A 261 -16.75 -9.61 12.59
C PRO A 261 -15.21 -9.54 12.50
N TRP A 262 -14.60 -10.01 11.42
CA TRP A 262 -13.15 -10.05 11.29
C TRP A 262 -12.55 -8.69 10.97
N LYS A 263 -11.37 -8.44 11.52
CA LYS A 263 -10.53 -7.27 11.25
C LYS A 263 -9.08 -7.68 11.05
N MET A 264 -8.37 -7.02 10.14
CA MET A 264 -6.91 -7.17 10.00
C MET A 264 -6.17 -6.20 10.94
N GLN A 265 -5.16 -6.71 11.63
CA GLN A 265 -4.13 -5.97 12.34
C GLN A 265 -2.74 -6.38 11.84
N LEU A 266 -1.74 -5.54 12.09
CA LEU A 266 -0.34 -5.83 11.88
C LEU A 266 0.30 -5.97 13.26
N VAL A 267 0.80 -7.16 13.57
CA VAL A 267 1.30 -7.52 14.89
C VAL A 267 2.77 -7.90 14.78
N ASP A 268 3.58 -7.44 15.74
CA ASP A 268 5.00 -7.77 15.78
C ASP A 268 5.20 -9.28 15.89
N GLN A 269 6.09 -9.82 15.04
CA GLN A 269 6.44 -11.23 15.05
C GLN A 269 7.95 -11.38 15.15
N LEU A 270 8.40 -12.15 16.14
CA LEU A 270 9.81 -12.42 16.35
C LEU A 270 10.44 -13.03 15.09
N GLY A 271 11.55 -12.46 14.64
CA GLY A 271 12.28 -12.91 13.45
C GLY A 271 11.80 -12.31 12.13
N HIS A 272 10.76 -11.47 12.13
CA HIS A 272 10.36 -10.70 10.96
C HIS A 272 10.84 -9.24 11.04
N PRO A 273 11.16 -8.61 9.90
CA PRO A 273 11.65 -7.22 9.87
C PRO A 273 10.53 -6.19 10.11
N GLU A 274 9.26 -6.56 9.92
CA GLU A 274 8.10 -5.68 10.06
C GLU A 274 6.91 -6.43 10.70
N PRO A 275 5.97 -5.72 11.33
CA PRO A 275 4.68 -6.25 11.79
C PRO A 275 3.95 -7.06 10.72
N GLN A 276 3.42 -8.23 11.09
CA GLN A 276 2.83 -9.20 10.17
C GLN A 276 1.30 -9.24 10.26
N PRO A 277 0.57 -9.47 9.14
CA PRO A 277 -0.90 -9.43 9.11
C PRO A 277 -1.57 -10.53 9.95
N HIS A 278 -2.36 -10.15 10.94
CA HIS A 278 -3.18 -11.04 11.76
C HIS A 278 -4.65 -10.65 11.59
N TYR A 279 -5.53 -11.64 11.67
CA TYR A 279 -6.97 -11.47 11.61
C TYR A 279 -7.55 -11.73 12.99
N ILE A 280 -8.26 -10.74 13.54
CA ILE A 280 -8.94 -10.83 14.82
C ILE A 280 -10.45 -10.81 14.61
N ASN A 281 -11.14 -11.75 15.22
CA ASN A 281 -12.59 -11.76 15.31
C ASN A 281 -13.01 -10.88 16.49
N LEU A 282 -13.69 -9.76 16.21
CA LEU A 282 -14.01 -8.76 17.23
C LEU A 282 -15.07 -9.21 18.24
N GLU A 283 -15.86 -10.24 17.92
CA GLU A 283 -16.91 -10.76 18.81
C GLU A 283 -16.36 -11.84 19.74
N THR A 284 -15.46 -12.70 19.26
CA THR A 284 -14.91 -13.83 20.04
C THR A 284 -13.54 -13.54 20.64
N GLY A 285 -12.84 -12.50 20.16
CA GLY A 285 -11.46 -12.19 20.51
C GLY A 285 -10.42 -13.17 19.93
N VAL A 286 -10.84 -14.11 19.07
CA VAL A 286 -9.94 -15.07 18.44
C VAL A 286 -9.07 -14.38 17.41
N THR A 287 -7.75 -14.54 17.53
CA THR A 287 -6.76 -14.04 16.56
C THR A 287 -6.13 -15.21 15.81
N THR A 288 -5.92 -15.04 14.50
CA THR A 288 -5.30 -16.03 13.62
C THR A 288 -4.42 -15.36 12.56
N ARG A 289 -3.45 -16.11 12.03
CA ARG A 289 -2.67 -15.74 10.84
C ARG A 289 -3.40 -16.04 9.53
N GLU A 290 -4.40 -16.93 9.58
CA GLU A 290 -5.11 -17.37 8.39
C GLU A 290 -6.19 -16.37 7.99
N ASP A 291 -6.16 -15.93 6.75
CA ASP A 291 -7.22 -15.09 6.21
C ASP A 291 -8.54 -15.85 6.20
N PRO A 292 -9.59 -15.37 6.92
CA PRO A 292 -10.86 -16.07 7.03
C PRO A 292 -11.58 -16.24 5.69
N ARG A 293 -11.17 -15.53 4.64
CA ARG A 293 -11.72 -15.66 3.27
C ARG A 293 -11.16 -16.87 2.51
N LEU A 294 -10.01 -17.40 2.92
CA LEU A 294 -9.31 -18.47 2.18
C LEU A 294 -9.66 -19.89 2.65
N GLY A 295 -10.58 -20.03 3.61
CA GLY A 295 -10.96 -21.32 4.19
C GLY A 295 -9.81 -22.01 4.94
N SER A 296 -10.02 -23.26 5.33
CA SER A 296 -8.98 -24.08 5.97
C SER A 296 -7.94 -24.55 4.96
N LEU A 297 -6.70 -24.77 5.42
CA LEU A 297 -5.70 -25.46 4.60
C LEU A 297 -6.18 -26.89 4.28
N PRO A 298 -5.75 -27.47 3.15
CA PRO A 298 -5.90 -28.90 2.91
C PRO A 298 -5.32 -29.71 4.09
N PRO A 299 -5.85 -30.90 4.43
CA PRO A 299 -5.45 -31.66 5.63
C PRO A 299 -3.95 -31.96 5.71
N ASP A 300 -3.30 -32.08 4.56
CA ASP A 300 -1.88 -32.45 4.47
C ASP A 300 -0.96 -31.23 4.53
N TRP A 301 -1.49 -30.01 4.58
CA TRP A 301 -0.69 -28.78 4.62
C TRP A 301 -0.88 -28.06 5.95
N VAL A 302 0.25 -27.70 6.57
CA VAL A 302 0.26 -26.90 7.79
C VAL A 302 1.12 -25.67 7.60
N ARG A 303 0.69 -24.56 8.18
CA ARG A 303 1.53 -23.38 8.33
C ARG A 303 2.61 -23.67 9.35
N VAL A 304 3.85 -23.33 9.01
CA VAL A 304 5.00 -23.46 9.90
C VAL A 304 5.67 -22.11 10.11
N GLN A 305 6.37 -21.96 11.23
CA GLN A 305 7.20 -20.78 11.44
C GLN A 305 8.50 -20.96 10.66
N GLY A 306 8.69 -20.14 9.62
CA GLY A 306 9.96 -20.03 8.91
C GLY A 306 10.78 -18.86 9.43
N GLU A 307 12.09 -18.91 9.21
CA GLU A 307 12.94 -17.73 9.35
C GLU A 307 12.83 -16.87 8.10
N TRP A 308 12.46 -15.60 8.28
CA TRP A 308 12.42 -14.65 7.18
C TRP A 308 13.83 -14.43 6.61
N GLN A 309 13.93 -14.42 5.28
CA GLN A 309 15.16 -14.13 4.57
C GLN A 309 15.04 -12.83 3.79
N THR A 310 16.15 -12.11 3.61
CA THR A 310 16.17 -10.82 2.88
C THR A 310 15.76 -10.92 1.41
N SER A 311 15.80 -12.12 0.84
CA SER A 311 15.30 -12.42 -0.51
C SER A 311 13.77 -12.62 -0.58
N GLN A 312 13.10 -12.74 0.56
CA GLN A 312 11.66 -13.00 0.63
C GLN A 312 10.85 -11.70 0.74
N PRO A 313 9.57 -11.76 0.36
CA PRO A 313 8.62 -10.71 0.69
C PRO A 313 8.57 -10.44 2.19
N ILE A 314 8.29 -9.20 2.60
CA ILE A 314 8.15 -8.89 4.04
C ILE A 314 6.95 -9.65 4.62
N PHE A 315 5.87 -9.76 3.83
CA PHE A 315 4.72 -10.57 4.17
C PHE A 315 4.87 -11.91 3.46
N VAL A 316 5.45 -12.86 4.16
CA VAL A 316 5.66 -14.23 3.66
C VAL A 316 5.12 -15.20 4.69
N ASP A 317 4.54 -16.27 4.17
CA ASP A 317 4.11 -17.41 4.94
C ASP A 317 4.84 -18.66 4.47
N HIS A 318 5.06 -19.56 5.41
CA HIS A 318 5.70 -20.84 5.15
C HIS A 318 4.69 -21.95 5.40
N PHE A 319 4.59 -22.86 4.43
CA PHE A 319 3.72 -24.01 4.51
C PHE A 319 4.53 -25.29 4.32
N GLN A 320 4.15 -26.33 5.04
CA GLN A 320 4.79 -27.64 4.97
C GLN A 320 3.73 -28.69 4.69
N ASN A 321 4.01 -29.57 3.74
CA ASN A 321 3.19 -30.76 3.53
C ASN A 321 3.63 -31.86 4.51
N VAL A 322 2.75 -32.22 5.45
CA VAL A 322 3.05 -33.19 6.52
C VAL A 322 3.12 -34.63 6.03
N MET A 323 2.49 -34.94 4.89
CA MET A 323 2.45 -36.30 4.33
C MET A 323 3.69 -36.62 3.51
N THR A 324 4.21 -35.66 2.75
CA THR A 324 5.40 -35.85 1.90
C THR A 324 6.71 -35.53 2.61
N GLY A 325 6.66 -34.79 3.72
CA GLY A 325 7.84 -34.29 4.41
C GLY A 325 8.64 -33.27 3.58
N GLN A 326 8.09 -32.76 2.46
CA GLN A 326 8.66 -31.62 1.75
C GLN A 326 8.78 -30.46 2.75
N GLY A 327 9.96 -29.82 2.76
CA GLY A 327 10.29 -28.79 3.73
C GLY A 327 9.39 -27.55 3.60
N PRO A 328 9.52 -26.58 4.53
CA PRO A 328 8.78 -25.33 4.47
C PRO A 328 9.02 -24.64 3.11
N GLU A 329 7.98 -24.54 2.29
CA GLU A 329 8.02 -23.72 1.08
C GLU A 329 7.49 -22.33 1.43
N ALA A 330 8.26 -21.31 1.05
CA ALA A 330 7.77 -19.94 1.05
C ALA A 330 6.80 -19.81 -0.12
N GLY A 331 5.52 -19.70 0.17
CA GLY A 331 4.48 -19.85 -0.84
C GLY A 331 3.24 -19.05 -0.51
N CYS A 332 2.43 -18.82 -1.54
CA CYS A 332 1.10 -18.28 -1.34
C CYS A 332 0.06 -19.37 -1.60
N ARG A 333 -1.08 -19.27 -0.92
CA ARG A 333 -2.24 -20.13 -1.20
C ARG A 333 -2.80 -19.97 -2.63
N PHE A 334 -2.34 -19.00 -3.42
CA PHE A 334 -2.85 -18.72 -4.77
C PHE A 334 -2.13 -19.44 -5.92
N SER A 335 -1.03 -20.15 -5.67
CA SER A 335 -0.20 -20.68 -6.76
C SER A 335 -0.56 -22.08 -7.25
N GLU A 336 -1.67 -22.68 -6.79
CA GLU A 336 -2.10 -24.04 -7.21
C GLU A 336 -3.58 -24.13 -7.62
N GLY A 337 -4.09 -23.12 -8.34
CA GLY A 337 -5.45 -23.11 -8.93
C GLY A 337 -5.42 -23.11 -10.45
#